data_AF-A0A017TCW6-F1
#
_entry.id   AF-A0A017TCW6-F1
#
_cell.length_a   1.000
_cell.length_b   1.000
_cell.length_c   1.000
_cell.angle_alpha   90.00
_cell.angle_beta   90.00
_cell.angle_gamma   90.00
#
_symmetry.space_group_name_H-M   'P 1'
#
loop_
_entity.id
_entity.type
_entity.pdbx_description
1 polymer ?
#
loop_
_entity_poly.entity_id
_entity_poly.type
_entity_poly.pdbx_seq_one_letter_code
_entity_poly.pdbx_strand_id
1 'polypeptide(L)'
;MAEAPKRRLPIVGSEVQGRGRGGERGGGEPPEDAGAGGARGGEGEGEARPAWQWAVFGMVATFGAWMPLAVGTQALLQQVVLGVAGGEVPAGTQAAMVGLNALAFGVAAAAGGALVGRFGAPAGLREASAGGALAGGLAWALALTQGAGAGVLVWAILLVVMASLGGGAGRLGGWLGRRWRR
;
A
#
# COMPACT_ATOMS: atom_id res chain seq x y z
N MET A 1 -13.25 -20.36 -50.79
CA MET A 1 -12.63 -19.70 -49.61
C MET A 1 -12.67 -20.71 -48.49
N ALA A 2 -11.52 -21.10 -47.93
CA ALA A 2 -11.43 -22.16 -46.92
C ALA A 2 -11.26 -21.54 -45.53
N GLU A 3 -12.12 -21.91 -44.57
CA GLU A 3 -11.96 -21.50 -43.18
C GLU A 3 -10.81 -22.27 -42.50
N ALA A 4 -9.94 -21.54 -41.82
CA ALA A 4 -8.87 -22.14 -41.02
C ALA A 4 -9.41 -22.63 -39.66
N PRO A 5 -9.05 -23.84 -39.19
CA PRO A 5 -9.57 -24.38 -37.94
C PRO A 5 -9.02 -23.62 -36.72
N LYS A 6 -9.93 -23.11 -35.88
CA LYS A 6 -9.59 -22.41 -34.62
C LYS A 6 -8.92 -23.36 -33.63
N ARG A 7 -7.60 -23.23 -33.49
CA ARG A 7 -6.77 -23.93 -32.49
C ARG A 7 -7.17 -23.49 -31.07
N ARG A 8 -7.95 -24.31 -30.35
CA ARG A 8 -8.25 -24.08 -28.93
C ARG A 8 -7.01 -24.37 -28.09
N LEU A 9 -6.57 -23.40 -27.28
CA LEU A 9 -5.50 -23.60 -26.31
C LEU A 9 -6.03 -24.44 -25.13
N PRO A 10 -5.21 -25.32 -24.54
CA PRO A 10 -5.61 -26.09 -23.35
C PRO A 10 -5.76 -25.15 -22.15
N ILE A 11 -6.90 -25.28 -21.46
CA ILE A 11 -7.11 -24.65 -20.16
C ILE A 11 -6.20 -25.36 -19.17
N VAL A 12 -5.28 -24.64 -18.54
CA VAL A 12 -4.42 -25.17 -17.47
C VAL A 12 -5.31 -25.46 -16.26
N GLY A 13 -5.62 -26.74 -16.08
CA GLY A 13 -6.45 -27.20 -14.97
C GLY A 13 -5.74 -27.04 -13.63
N SER A 14 -6.50 -26.67 -12.60
CA SER A 14 -6.07 -26.69 -11.21
C SER A 14 -5.81 -28.13 -10.75
N GLU A 15 -4.56 -28.47 -10.43
CA GLU A 15 -4.21 -29.76 -9.82
C GLU A 15 -4.70 -29.84 -8.36
N VAL A 16 -5.96 -30.23 -8.19
CA VAL A 16 -6.46 -30.78 -6.92
C VAL A 16 -6.00 -32.24 -6.85
N GLN A 17 -4.74 -32.46 -6.48
CA GLN A 17 -4.24 -33.82 -6.24
C GLN A 17 -4.61 -34.27 -4.83
N GLY A 18 -5.80 -34.87 -4.71
CA GLY A 18 -6.22 -35.55 -3.49
C GLY A 18 -5.31 -36.73 -3.16
N ARG A 19 -4.89 -36.84 -1.89
CA ARG A 19 -4.20 -38.03 -1.38
C ARG A 19 -5.09 -38.72 -0.34
N GLY A 20 -6.01 -39.53 -0.83
CA GLY A 20 -6.81 -40.40 0.01
C GLY A 20 -5.94 -41.44 0.72
N ARG A 21 -6.27 -41.71 1.99
CA ARG A 21 -5.93 -42.98 2.64
C ARG A 21 -7.18 -43.44 3.39
N GLY A 22 -7.78 -44.52 2.90
CA GLY A 22 -9.00 -45.08 3.46
C GLY A 22 -8.75 -45.74 4.82
N GLY A 23 -9.79 -45.78 5.63
CA GLY A 23 -9.91 -46.54 6.86
C GLY A 23 -11.38 -46.80 7.12
N GLU A 24 -11.87 -47.96 6.69
CA GLU A 24 -13.26 -48.37 6.90
C GLU A 24 -13.56 -48.64 8.37
N ARG A 25 -14.78 -48.31 8.82
CA ARG A 25 -15.78 -49.20 9.48
C ARG A 25 -16.66 -48.41 10.45
N GLY A 26 -17.98 -48.59 10.31
CA GLY A 26 -18.97 -48.03 11.23
C GLY A 26 -20.31 -47.82 10.53
N GLY A 27 -21.10 -48.88 10.37
CA GLY A 27 -22.45 -48.79 9.82
C GLY A 27 -23.45 -48.23 10.84
N GLY A 28 -24.39 -47.42 10.38
CA GLY A 28 -25.49 -46.86 11.14
C GLY A 28 -26.35 -45.99 10.24
N GLU A 29 -27.52 -46.48 9.85
CA GLU A 29 -28.51 -45.73 9.06
C GLU A 29 -29.28 -44.71 9.92
N PRO A 30 -29.96 -43.72 9.30
CA PRO A 30 -30.09 -42.37 9.86
C PRO A 30 -31.42 -42.10 10.58
N PRO A 31 -31.50 -41.02 11.39
CA PRO A 31 -32.75 -40.35 11.69
C PRO A 31 -33.14 -39.38 10.56
N GLU A 32 -34.34 -39.57 10.00
CA GLU A 32 -35.00 -38.59 9.14
C GLU A 32 -35.58 -37.43 9.96
N ASP A 33 -34.81 -36.35 10.12
CA ASP A 33 -35.35 -35.04 10.57
C ASP A 33 -35.15 -33.98 9.46
N ALA A 34 -35.80 -34.22 8.32
CA ALA A 34 -35.88 -33.28 7.21
C ALA A 34 -36.91 -32.15 7.52
N GLY A 35 -36.58 -31.29 8.48
CA GLY A 35 -37.50 -30.28 9.02
C GLY A 35 -36.89 -28.89 9.21
N ALA A 36 -37.01 -28.05 8.16
CA ALA A 36 -36.79 -26.60 8.15
C ALA A 36 -35.37 -26.04 8.42
N GLY A 37 -34.97 -25.07 7.57
CA GLY A 37 -33.96 -24.06 7.95
C GLY A 37 -32.58 -24.15 7.27
N GLY A 38 -32.35 -25.10 6.37
CA GLY A 38 -31.13 -25.18 5.55
C GLY A 38 -30.99 -24.08 4.48
N ALA A 39 -31.07 -22.80 4.87
CA ALA A 39 -30.98 -21.65 3.97
C ALA A 39 -30.54 -20.35 4.68
N ARG A 40 -29.38 -20.37 5.36
CA ARG A 40 -28.58 -19.16 5.66
C ARG A 40 -27.09 -19.36 5.37
N GLY A 41 -26.80 -19.90 4.18
CA GLY A 41 -25.48 -19.75 3.59
C GLY A 41 -25.37 -18.38 2.92
N GLY A 42 -24.35 -17.60 3.25
CA GLY A 42 -23.89 -16.49 2.39
C GLY A 42 -24.67 -15.18 2.44
N GLU A 43 -25.27 -14.78 3.56
CA GLU A 43 -25.72 -13.39 3.75
C GLU A 43 -24.49 -12.45 3.90
N GLY A 44 -23.90 -12.05 2.76
CA GLY A 44 -23.11 -10.81 2.68
C GLY A 44 -21.62 -10.88 3.04
N GLU A 45 -20.86 -11.86 2.52
CA GLU A 45 -19.44 -11.58 2.20
C GLU A 45 -19.37 -10.56 1.06
N GLY A 46 -19.61 -9.29 1.39
CA GLY A 46 -19.61 -8.19 0.42
C GLY A 46 -18.30 -8.18 -0.36
N GLU A 47 -18.41 -8.30 -1.69
CA GLU A 47 -17.33 -8.71 -2.59
C GLU A 47 -15.98 -8.14 -2.18
N ALA A 48 -15.08 -9.05 -1.77
CA ALA A 48 -13.81 -8.70 -1.16
C ALA A 48 -13.01 -7.78 -2.09
N ARG A 49 -12.98 -6.48 -1.74
CA ARG A 49 -12.41 -5.42 -2.59
C ARG A 49 -11.01 -5.83 -3.09
N PRO A 50 -10.75 -5.79 -4.41
CA PRO A 50 -9.53 -6.33 -4.96
C PRO A 50 -8.31 -5.60 -4.39
N ALA A 51 -7.26 -6.36 -4.06
CA ALA A 51 -6.14 -5.91 -3.23
C ALA A 51 -5.47 -4.60 -3.70
N TRP A 52 -5.45 -4.33 -5.01
CA TRP A 52 -4.91 -3.09 -5.58
C TRP A 52 -5.63 -1.83 -5.09
N GLN A 53 -6.94 -1.89 -4.78
CA GLN A 53 -7.69 -0.74 -4.25
C GLN A 53 -7.13 -0.29 -2.90
N TRP A 54 -6.69 -1.22 -2.05
CA TRP A 54 -6.07 -0.89 -0.76
C TRP A 54 -4.72 -0.18 -0.90
N ALA A 55 -3.94 -0.49 -1.94
CA ALA A 55 -2.73 0.26 -2.27
C ALA A 55 -3.06 1.71 -2.70
N VAL A 56 -4.11 1.91 -3.50
CA VAL A 56 -4.59 3.26 -3.89
C VAL A 56 -5.09 4.04 -2.66
N PHE A 57 -5.87 3.42 -1.77
CA PHE A 57 -6.29 4.06 -0.52
C PHE A 57 -5.10 4.43 0.37
N GLY A 58 -4.08 3.57 0.48
CA GLY A 58 -2.85 3.87 1.22
C GLY A 58 -2.07 5.05 0.64
N MET A 59 -1.98 5.11 -0.70
CA MET A 59 -1.36 6.22 -1.43
C MET A 59 -2.10 7.53 -1.20
N VAL A 60 -3.42 7.55 -1.33
CA VAL A 60 -4.27 8.75 -1.10
C VAL A 60 -4.22 9.19 0.36
N ALA A 61 -4.28 8.26 1.32
CA ALA A 61 -4.17 8.58 2.75
C ALA A 61 -2.78 9.16 3.10
N THR A 62 -1.72 8.60 2.51
CA THR A 62 -0.35 9.13 2.65
C THR A 62 -0.26 10.55 2.10
N PHE A 63 -0.79 10.81 0.91
CA PHE A 63 -0.78 12.16 0.32
C PHE A 63 -1.62 13.16 1.13
N GLY A 64 -2.81 12.76 1.58
CA GLY A 64 -3.68 13.58 2.43
C GLY A 64 -3.05 13.94 3.77
N ALA A 65 -2.24 13.05 4.35
CA ALA A 65 -1.46 13.34 5.55
C ALA A 65 -0.17 14.15 5.26
N TRP A 66 0.49 13.90 4.13
CA TRP A 66 1.75 14.56 3.77
C TRP A 66 1.55 16.02 3.35
N MET A 67 0.54 16.35 2.55
CA MET A 67 0.35 17.71 2.03
C MET A 67 0.24 18.78 3.14
N PRO A 68 -0.55 18.61 4.22
CA PRO A 68 -0.56 19.55 5.34
C PRO A 68 0.78 19.63 6.09
N LEU A 69 1.50 18.50 6.22
CA LEU A 69 2.84 18.48 6.83
C LEU A 69 3.88 19.19 5.96
N ALA A 70 3.81 19.06 4.63
CA ALA A 70 4.67 19.76 3.68
C ALA A 70 4.44 21.27 3.74
N VAL A 71 3.17 21.72 3.80
CA VAL A 71 2.83 23.14 3.98
C VAL A 71 3.29 23.65 5.36
N GLY A 72 3.04 22.89 6.44
CA GLY A 72 3.43 23.27 7.78
C GLY A 72 4.95 23.34 7.99
N THR A 73 5.70 22.39 7.42
CA THR A 73 7.17 22.45 7.41
C THR A 73 7.67 23.61 6.58
N GLN A 74 7.11 23.87 5.39
CA GLN A 74 7.49 25.03 4.57
C GLN A 74 7.20 26.38 5.27
N ALA A 75 6.06 26.51 5.95
CA ALA A 75 5.71 27.72 6.71
C ALA A 75 6.66 27.94 7.90
N LEU A 76 6.99 26.89 8.65
CA LEU A 76 7.98 26.94 9.73
C LEU A 76 9.37 27.32 9.20
N LEU A 77 9.76 26.77 8.05
CA LEU A 77 11.03 27.10 7.40
C LEU A 77 11.07 28.55 6.92
N GLN A 78 9.98 29.09 6.37
CA GLN A 78 9.89 30.50 6.03
C GLN A 78 10.01 31.39 7.27
N GLN A 79 9.38 31.04 8.39
CA GLN A 79 9.54 31.78 9.65
C GLN A 79 10.97 31.75 10.17
N VAL A 80 11.65 30.61 10.13
CA VAL A 80 13.05 30.49 10.58
C VAL A 80 13.99 31.24 9.63
N VAL A 81 13.84 31.12 8.32
CA VAL A 81 14.71 31.82 7.35
C VAL A 81 14.52 33.33 7.44
N LEU A 82 13.26 33.83 7.40
CA LEU A 82 12.97 35.26 7.49
C LEU A 82 13.31 35.85 8.87
N GLY A 83 13.27 35.04 9.93
CA GLY A 83 13.61 35.45 11.30
C GLY A 83 15.11 35.41 11.62
N VAL A 84 15.91 34.64 10.88
CA VAL A 84 17.36 34.45 11.15
C VAL A 84 18.27 35.11 10.12
N ALA A 85 17.84 35.26 8.85
CA ALA A 85 18.73 35.70 7.78
C ALA A 85 18.05 36.59 6.73
N GLY A 86 18.50 37.85 6.66
CA GLY A 86 18.45 38.66 5.44
C GLY A 86 19.58 38.32 4.46
N GLY A 87 19.91 37.03 4.32
CA GLY A 87 21.09 36.55 3.58
C GLY A 87 20.96 35.09 3.14
N GLU A 88 21.98 34.58 2.43
CA GLU A 88 21.94 33.24 1.83
C GLU A 88 21.77 32.11 2.86
N VAL A 89 20.96 31.10 2.50
CA VAL A 89 20.65 29.96 3.37
C VAL A 89 21.85 29.01 3.43
N PRO A 90 22.43 28.71 4.60
CA PRO A 90 23.56 27.79 4.72
C PRO A 90 23.22 26.39 4.21
N ALA A 91 24.19 25.71 3.60
CA ALA A 91 24.01 24.34 3.06
C ALA A 91 23.55 23.32 4.12
N GLY A 92 24.00 23.48 5.38
CA GLY A 92 23.51 22.66 6.50
C GLY A 92 22.02 22.84 6.79
N THR A 93 21.51 24.07 6.63
CA THR A 93 20.08 24.37 6.75
C THR A 93 19.28 23.76 5.61
N GLN A 94 19.79 23.79 4.36
CA GLN A 94 19.17 23.09 3.23
C GLN A 94 19.11 21.56 3.44
N ALA A 95 20.18 20.96 3.96
CA ALA A 95 20.18 19.54 4.31
C ALA A 95 19.15 19.20 5.40
N ALA A 96 19.03 20.05 6.43
CA ALA A 96 18.01 19.92 7.47
C ALA A 96 16.57 20.07 6.92
N MET A 97 16.35 20.99 5.97
CA MET A 97 15.06 21.17 5.28
C MET A 97 14.63 19.91 4.52
N VAL A 98 15.53 19.33 3.72
CA VAL A 98 15.27 18.09 2.97
C VAL A 98 15.05 16.92 3.93
N GLY A 99 15.86 16.79 4.98
CA GLY A 99 15.71 15.76 6.01
C GLY A 99 14.36 15.85 6.75
N LEU A 100 13.92 17.06 7.12
CA LEU A 100 12.63 17.28 7.78
C LEU A 100 11.46 16.93 6.87
N ASN A 101 11.52 17.28 5.58
CA ASN A 101 10.45 16.94 4.64
C ASN A 101 10.39 15.43 4.35
N ALA A 102 11.55 14.77 4.24
CA ALA A 102 11.63 13.30 4.13
C ALA A 102 11.07 12.61 5.39
N LEU A 103 11.35 13.12 6.59
CA LEU A 103 10.75 12.62 7.84
C LEU A 103 9.23 12.82 7.86
N ALA A 104 8.72 13.99 7.46
CA ALA A 104 7.30 14.26 7.35
C ALA A 104 6.61 13.30 6.36
N PHE A 105 7.23 13.04 5.21
CA PHE A 105 6.75 12.04 4.26
C PHE A 105 6.76 10.62 4.86
N GLY A 106 7.82 10.24 5.59
CA GLY A 106 7.90 8.95 6.29
C GLY A 106 6.79 8.77 7.34
N VAL A 107 6.48 9.81 8.12
CA VAL A 107 5.37 9.80 9.09
C VAL A 107 4.02 9.67 8.38
N ALA A 108 3.81 10.40 7.28
CA ALA A 108 2.59 10.30 6.49
C ALA A 108 2.43 8.92 5.83
N ALA A 109 3.51 8.33 5.33
CA ALA A 109 3.52 6.97 4.78
C ALA A 109 3.22 5.91 5.84
N ALA A 110 3.76 6.07 7.06
CA ALA A 110 3.40 5.22 8.20
C ALA A 110 1.91 5.39 8.60
N ALA A 111 1.38 6.61 8.59
CA ALA A 111 -0.04 6.86 8.89
C ALA A 111 -0.98 6.25 7.83
N GLY A 112 -0.70 6.45 6.55
CA GLY A 112 -1.45 5.83 5.45
C GLY A 112 -1.35 4.29 5.47
N GLY A 113 -0.16 3.76 5.75
CA GLY A 113 0.06 2.33 5.95
C GLY A 113 -0.70 1.76 7.15
N ALA A 114 -0.76 2.50 8.27
CA ALA A 114 -1.53 2.11 9.45
C ALA A 114 -3.04 2.12 9.19
N LEU A 115 -3.54 3.07 8.40
CA LEU A 115 -4.93 3.08 7.94
C LEU A 115 -5.25 1.82 7.12
N VAL A 116 -4.39 1.47 6.14
CA VAL A 116 -4.55 0.26 5.33
C VAL A 116 -4.41 -1.01 6.19
N GLY A 117 -3.53 -1.06 7.18
CA GLY A 117 -3.44 -2.19 8.12
C GLY A 117 -4.62 -2.31 9.08
N ARG A 118 -5.25 -1.18 9.47
CA ARG A 118 -6.39 -1.13 10.40
C ARG A 118 -7.74 -1.40 9.71
N PHE A 119 -7.89 -1.05 8.43
CA PHE A 119 -9.14 -1.23 7.69
C PHE A 119 -9.09 -2.30 6.59
N GLY A 120 -7.94 -2.51 5.94
CA GLY A 120 -7.74 -3.58 4.97
C GLY A 120 -7.88 -4.97 5.61
N ALA A 121 -8.47 -5.90 4.85
CA ALA A 121 -8.66 -7.31 5.22
C ALA A 121 -7.35 -8.11 4.98
N PRO A 122 -7.30 -9.43 4.66
CA PRO A 122 -6.04 -10.20 4.74
C PRO A 122 -4.90 -9.66 3.85
N ALA A 123 -5.23 -8.95 2.78
CA ALA A 123 -4.34 -8.13 1.95
C ALA A 123 -3.95 -6.78 2.64
N GLY A 124 -3.40 -6.84 3.86
CA GLY A 124 -3.16 -5.64 4.67
C GLY A 124 -1.73 -5.09 4.68
N LEU A 125 -0.70 -5.90 4.37
CA LEU A 125 0.70 -5.50 4.60
C LEU A 125 1.51 -5.28 3.31
N ARG A 126 1.26 -6.05 2.25
CA ARG A 126 1.95 -5.84 0.95
C ARG A 126 1.40 -4.58 0.28
N GLU A 127 0.11 -4.36 0.47
CA GLU A 127 -0.74 -3.30 -0.04
C GLU A 127 -0.41 -1.98 0.66
N ALA A 128 -0.16 -2.01 1.97
CA ALA A 128 0.37 -0.87 2.71
C ALA A 128 1.77 -0.45 2.24
N SER A 129 2.68 -1.41 1.97
CA SER A 129 3.99 -1.10 1.37
C SER A 129 3.88 -0.62 -0.08
N ALA A 130 2.95 -1.17 -0.87
CA ALA A 130 2.72 -0.74 -2.25
C ALA A 130 2.16 0.69 -2.30
N GLY A 131 1.18 1.01 -1.46
CA GLY A 131 0.63 2.37 -1.36
C GLY A 131 1.67 3.40 -0.93
N GLY A 132 2.53 3.07 0.04
CA GLY A 132 3.65 3.92 0.44
C GLY A 132 4.71 4.10 -0.66
N ALA A 133 5.05 3.03 -1.40
CA ALA A 133 5.99 3.11 -2.52
C ALA A 133 5.42 3.91 -3.71
N LEU A 134 4.14 3.72 -4.04
CA LEU A 134 3.41 4.52 -5.04
C LEU A 134 3.37 6.00 -4.63
N ALA A 135 3.14 6.29 -3.34
CA ALA A 135 3.22 7.66 -2.84
C ALA A 135 4.62 8.26 -3.00
N GLY A 136 5.68 7.48 -2.74
CA GLY A 136 7.07 7.91 -2.95
C GLY A 136 7.37 8.19 -4.43
N GLY A 137 6.83 7.37 -5.34
CA GLY A 137 6.93 7.59 -6.79
C GLY A 137 6.19 8.85 -7.26
N LEU A 138 5.00 9.15 -6.72
CA LEU A 138 4.29 10.38 -7.06
C LEU A 138 4.96 11.63 -6.44
N ALA A 139 5.51 11.53 -5.23
CA ALA A 139 6.28 12.61 -4.61
C ALA A 139 7.56 12.93 -5.43
N TRP A 140 8.24 11.89 -5.93
CA TRP A 140 9.35 12.03 -6.88
C TRP A 140 8.90 12.66 -8.21
N ALA A 141 7.76 12.26 -8.76
CA ALA A 141 7.22 12.84 -9.98
C ALA A 141 6.84 14.33 -9.81
N LEU A 142 6.35 14.74 -8.64
CA LEU A 142 6.13 16.14 -8.29
C LEU A 142 7.45 16.91 -8.09
N ALA A 143 8.49 16.28 -7.57
CA ALA A 143 9.81 16.92 -7.47
C ALA A 143 10.41 17.23 -8.86
N LEU A 144 10.20 16.34 -9.86
CA LEU A 144 10.60 16.58 -11.25
C LEU A 144 9.94 17.84 -11.87
N THR A 145 8.76 18.26 -11.40
CA THR A 145 8.11 19.47 -11.91
C THR A 145 8.61 20.75 -11.26
N GLN A 146 9.41 20.67 -10.19
CA GLN A 146 9.86 21.82 -9.38
C GLN A 146 11.38 22.09 -9.44
N GLY A 147 12.21 21.17 -9.95
CA GLY A 147 13.66 21.37 -10.12
C GLY A 147 14.16 20.74 -11.42
N ALA A 148 14.89 21.46 -12.28
CA ALA A 148 16.27 21.95 -12.11
C ALA A 148 17.33 20.85 -12.40
N GLY A 149 18.45 21.25 -13.01
CA GLY A 149 19.36 20.41 -13.82
C GLY A 149 20.22 19.37 -13.10
N ALA A 150 19.67 18.61 -12.15
CA ALA A 150 20.32 17.41 -11.63
C ALA A 150 20.34 16.29 -12.69
N GLY A 151 21.46 15.59 -12.81
CA GLY A 151 21.62 14.51 -13.80
C GLY A 151 20.72 13.30 -13.53
N VAL A 152 20.42 12.53 -14.58
CA VAL A 152 19.50 11.36 -14.55
C VAL A 152 19.80 10.39 -13.41
N LEU A 153 21.09 10.15 -13.11
CA LEU A 153 21.52 9.27 -12.02
C LEU A 153 21.04 9.75 -10.64
N VAL A 154 21.08 11.06 -10.38
CA VAL A 154 20.62 11.67 -9.12
C VAL A 154 19.11 11.47 -8.96
N TRP A 155 18.35 11.69 -10.03
CA TRP A 155 16.91 11.45 -10.05
C TRP A 155 16.55 9.97 -9.86
N ALA A 156 17.31 9.05 -10.45
CA ALA A 156 17.10 7.62 -10.27
C ALA A 156 17.37 7.17 -8.82
N ILE A 157 18.45 7.66 -8.20
CA ILE A 157 18.76 7.42 -6.79
C ILE A 157 17.66 7.99 -5.89
N LEU A 158 17.20 9.21 -6.15
CA LEU A 158 16.13 9.85 -5.39
C LEU A 158 14.80 9.05 -5.45
N LEU A 159 14.45 8.50 -6.61
CA LEU A 159 13.28 7.61 -6.75
C LEU A 159 13.42 6.36 -5.87
N VAL A 160 14.57 5.68 -5.92
CA VAL A 160 14.84 4.48 -5.11
C VAL A 160 14.75 4.79 -3.61
N VAL A 161 15.32 5.92 -3.17
CA VAL A 161 15.25 6.38 -1.78
C VAL A 161 13.80 6.66 -1.36
N MET A 162 13.04 7.44 -2.14
CA MET A 162 11.65 7.78 -1.81
C MET A 162 10.71 6.57 -1.83
N ALA A 163 10.85 5.67 -2.80
CA ALA A 163 10.08 4.43 -2.87
C ALA A 163 10.41 3.48 -1.70
N SER A 164 11.69 3.38 -1.32
CA SER A 164 12.13 2.58 -0.17
C SER A 164 11.65 3.16 1.16
N LEU A 165 11.73 4.48 1.33
CA LEU A 165 11.28 5.20 2.52
C LEU A 165 9.76 5.07 2.68
N GLY A 166 9.00 5.35 1.63
CA GLY A 166 7.54 5.24 1.63
C GLY A 166 7.06 3.80 1.82
N GLY A 167 7.63 2.84 1.09
CA GLY A 167 7.27 1.42 1.20
C GLY A 167 7.64 0.82 2.55
N GLY A 168 8.81 1.18 3.11
CA GLY A 168 9.26 0.75 4.44
C GLY A 168 8.40 1.32 5.56
N ALA A 169 8.15 2.64 5.55
CA ALA A 169 7.29 3.29 6.52
C ALA A 169 5.84 2.79 6.43
N GLY A 170 5.30 2.65 5.22
CA GLY A 170 3.97 2.07 4.99
C GLY A 170 3.83 0.64 5.51
N ARG A 171 4.87 -0.20 5.34
CA ARG A 171 4.92 -1.55 5.93
C ARG A 171 4.91 -1.51 7.46
N LEU A 172 5.70 -0.62 8.07
CA LEU A 172 5.76 -0.47 9.53
C LEU A 172 4.42 -0.01 10.10
N GLY A 173 3.81 0.99 9.46
CA GLY A 173 2.46 1.46 9.77
C GLY A 173 1.42 0.34 9.69
N GLY A 174 1.40 -0.41 8.58
CA GLY A 174 0.47 -1.54 8.39
C GLY A 174 0.67 -2.68 9.39
N TRP A 175 1.88 -2.86 9.93
CA TRP A 175 2.12 -3.77 11.05
C TRP A 175 1.52 -3.24 12.35
N LEU A 176 1.73 -1.95 12.67
CA LEU A 176 1.14 -1.28 13.83
C LEU A 176 -0.40 -1.34 13.81
N GLY A 177 -1.01 -0.99 12.68
CA GLY A 177 -2.47 -0.96 12.50
C GLY A 177 -3.13 -2.33 12.71
N ARG A 178 -2.46 -3.42 12.30
CA ARG A 178 -2.93 -4.79 12.58
C ARG A 178 -2.76 -5.20 14.04
N ARG A 179 -1.75 -4.68 14.76
CA ARG A 179 -1.59 -4.92 16.20
C ARG A 179 -2.70 -4.27 17.02
N TRP A 180 -3.25 -3.14 16.58
CA TRP A 180 -4.35 -2.41 17.22
C TRP A 180 -5.76 -2.92 16.84
N ARG A 181 -5.89 -4.00 16.07
CA ARG A 181 -7.16 -4.74 15.89
C ARG A 181 -7.36 -5.83 16.96
N ARG A 182 -6.31 -6.19 17.70
CA ARG A 182 -6.34 -7.15 18.81
C ARG A 182 -6.52 -6.43 20.13
#